data_AF-A0A535LJ79-F1
#
_entry.id   AF-A0A535LJ79-F1
#
_cell.length_a   1.000
_cell.length_b   1.000
_cell.length_c   1.000
_cell.angle_alpha   90.00
_cell.angle_beta   90.00
_cell.angle_gamma   90.00
#
_symmetry.space_group_name_H-M   'P 1'
#
loop_
_entity.id
_entity.type
_entity.pdbx_description
1 polymer ?
#
loop_
_entity_poly.entity_id
_entity_poly.type
_entity_poly.pdbx_seq_one_letter_code
_entity_poly.pdbx_strand_id
1 'polypeptide(L)'
;MTAGRILAIALIAVSVIGAIGLFVGAWWIVFVIGLAVGIALPARGAIIFSALFSLAVYVEPLLRDHLIYGLGPTATSLAAIMGYPHQPAIPIVLTCALGLLLGLAGAWLGSASRAFFQPAITR
;
A
#
# COMPACT_ATOMS: atom_id res chain seq x y z
N MET A 1 15.15 22.46 12.62
CA MET A 1 14.93 20.99 12.62
C MET A 1 15.90 20.37 11.64
N THR A 2 16.50 19.22 11.95
CA THR A 2 17.40 18.52 11.01
C THR A 2 16.59 17.88 9.86
N ALA A 3 17.17 17.79 8.65
CA ALA A 3 16.48 17.25 7.48
C ALA A 3 15.91 15.83 7.70
N GLY A 4 16.62 14.99 8.46
CA GLY A 4 16.15 13.64 8.82
C GLY A 4 14.90 13.63 9.72
N ARG A 5 14.74 14.62 10.60
CA ARG A 5 13.52 14.75 11.42
C ARG A 5 12.30 15.11 10.57
N ILE A 6 12.48 15.96 9.57
CA ILE A 6 11.40 16.37 8.65
C ILE A 6 10.94 15.18 7.82
N LEU A 7 11.87 14.38 7.30
CA LEU A 7 11.57 13.15 6.56
C LEU A 7 10.80 12.15 7.41
N ALA A 8 11.23 11.91 8.66
CA ALA A 8 10.56 11.01 9.58
C ALA A 8 9.12 11.46 9.88
N ILE A 9 8.93 12.74 10.18
CA ILE A 9 7.59 13.32 10.41
C ILE A 9 6.71 13.17 9.16
N ALA A 10 7.25 13.43 7.97
CA ALA A 10 6.52 13.26 6.72
C ALA A 10 6.09 11.81 6.48
N LEU A 11 7.00 10.84 6.70
CA LEU A 11 6.67 9.42 6.56
C LEU A 11 5.59 8.98 7.55
N ILE A 12 5.67 9.45 8.81
CA ILE A 12 4.64 9.16 9.82
C ILE A 12 3.30 9.76 9.41
N ALA A 13 3.27 11.04 9.03
CA ALA A 13 2.04 11.73 8.63
C ALA A 13 1.38 11.03 7.44
N VAL A 14 2.15 10.70 6.40
CA VAL A 14 1.67 10.00 5.20
C VAL A 14 1.16 8.59 5.58
N SER A 15 1.83 7.90 6.50
CA SER A 15 1.39 6.59 6.99
C SER A 15 0.05 6.66 7.73
N VAL A 16 -0.13 7.66 8.60
CA VAL A 16 -1.37 7.90 9.35
C VAL A 16 -2.52 8.27 8.40
N ILE A 17 -2.27 9.16 7.43
CA ILE A 17 -3.26 9.52 6.40
C ILE A 17 -3.68 8.28 5.60
N GLY A 18 -2.73 7.41 5.27
CA GLY A 18 -3.01 6.15 4.59
C GLY A 18 -3.91 5.21 5.36
N ALA A 19 -3.61 5.02 6.64
CA ALA A 19 -4.44 4.21 7.51
C ALA A 19 -5.87 4.77 7.60
N ILE A 20 -6.02 6.07 7.86
CA ILE A 20 -7.32 6.74 7.95
C ILE A 20 -8.08 6.64 6.61
N GLY A 21 -7.40 6.87 5.49
CA GLY A 21 -8.00 6.83 4.16
C GLY A 21 -8.69 5.50 3.87
N LEU A 22 -8.09 4.39 4.28
CA LEU A 22 -8.66 3.07 4.06
C LEU A 22 -9.94 2.85 4.87
N PHE A 23 -9.99 3.32 6.13
CA PHE A 23 -11.20 3.27 6.95
C PHE A 23 -12.35 4.16 6.43
N VAL A 24 -12.05 5.18 5.62
CA VAL A 24 -13.06 6.03 4.96
C VAL A 24 -13.38 5.53 3.54
N GLY A 25 -12.83 4.38 3.13
CA GLY A 25 -13.09 3.76 1.82
C GLY A 25 -12.19 4.27 0.68
N ALA A 26 -11.19 5.10 0.97
CA ALA A 26 -10.18 5.53 0.00
C ALA A 26 -9.10 4.45 -0.19
N TRP A 27 -9.50 3.29 -0.71
CA TRP A 27 -8.63 2.13 -0.97
C TRP A 27 -7.41 2.49 -1.86
N TRP A 28 -7.54 3.49 -2.72
CA TRP A 28 -6.46 4.00 -3.58
C TRP A 28 -5.36 4.76 -2.83
N ILE A 29 -5.51 5.07 -1.55
CA ILE A 29 -4.58 5.93 -0.80
C ILE A 29 -3.16 5.36 -0.75
N VAL A 30 -3.01 4.02 -0.70
CA VAL A 30 -1.71 3.36 -0.70
C VAL A 30 -0.91 3.64 -1.99
N PHE A 31 -1.58 3.88 -3.12
CA PHE A 31 -0.94 4.31 -4.36
C PHE A 31 -0.30 5.69 -4.20
N VAL A 32 -1.05 6.65 -3.68
CA VAL A 32 -0.59 8.05 -3.50
C VAL A 32 0.56 8.11 -2.50
N ILE A 33 0.50 7.29 -1.46
CA ILE A 33 1.59 7.13 -0.50
C ILE A 33 2.81 6.52 -1.16
N GLY A 34 2.65 5.43 -1.90
CA GLY A 34 3.72 4.83 -2.69
C GLY A 34 4.37 5.86 -3.60
N LEU A 35 3.57 6.66 -4.31
CA LEU A 35 4.05 7.72 -5.20
C LEU A 35 4.87 8.78 -4.45
N ALA A 36 4.37 9.30 -3.34
CA ALA A 36 5.10 10.27 -2.52
C ALA A 36 6.43 9.68 -2.00
N VAL A 37 6.40 8.44 -1.54
CA VAL A 37 7.59 7.72 -1.05
C VAL A 37 8.59 7.47 -2.18
N GLY A 38 8.13 7.11 -3.38
CA GLY A 38 8.94 6.93 -4.59
C GLY A 38 9.69 8.20 -4.99
N ILE A 39 9.06 9.36 -4.81
CA ILE A 39 9.68 10.67 -5.04
C ILE A 39 10.69 10.98 -3.92
N ALA A 40 10.34 10.72 -2.66
CA ALA A 40 11.14 11.16 -1.51
C ALA A 40 12.36 10.28 -1.20
N LEU A 41 12.30 8.96 -1.42
CA LEU A 41 13.32 8.00 -0.99
C LEU A 41 14.06 7.36 -2.18
N PRO A 42 15.33 6.92 -2.03
CA PRO A 42 16.00 6.13 -3.05
C PRO A 42 15.19 4.90 -3.46
N ALA A 43 15.19 4.54 -4.75
CA ALA A 43 14.28 3.55 -5.33
C ALA A 43 14.18 2.24 -4.53
N ARG A 44 15.32 1.69 -4.09
CA ARG A 44 15.34 0.45 -3.28
C ARG A 44 14.60 0.61 -1.94
N GLY A 45 14.81 1.73 -1.24
CA GLY A 45 14.11 2.03 0.01
C GLY A 45 12.63 2.32 -0.21
N ALA A 46 12.29 3.04 -1.28
CA ALA A 46 10.90 3.35 -1.62
C ALA A 46 10.08 2.08 -1.92
N ILE A 47 10.65 1.13 -2.67
CA ILE A 47 10.01 -0.15 -2.99
C ILE A 47 9.75 -0.97 -1.72
N ILE A 48 10.78 -1.14 -0.87
CA ILE A 48 10.66 -1.94 0.36
C ILE A 48 9.63 -1.31 1.30
N PHE A 49 9.73 0.01 1.53
CA PHE A 49 8.80 0.71 2.41
C PHE A 49 7.36 0.62 1.91
N SER A 50 7.13 0.89 0.62
CA SER A 50 5.79 0.89 0.06
C SER A 50 5.18 -0.51 0.02
N ALA A 51 5.97 -1.55 -0.20
CA ALA A 51 5.51 -2.93 -0.12
C ALA A 51 5.05 -3.29 1.30
N LEU A 52 5.90 -3.04 2.30
CA LEU A 52 5.58 -3.35 3.70
C LEU A 52 4.40 -2.54 4.21
N PHE A 53 4.38 -1.24 3.92
CA PHE A 53 3.30 -0.35 4.33
C PHE A 53 1.96 -0.77 3.72
N SER A 54 1.92 -0.97 2.40
CA SER A 54 0.66 -1.27 1.72
C SER A 54 0.12 -2.64 2.08
N LEU A 55 1.01 -3.62 2.30
CA LEU A 55 0.62 -4.92 2.83
C LEU A 55 0.05 -4.80 4.24
N ALA A 56 0.73 -4.09 5.15
CA ALA A 56 0.26 -3.91 6.52
C ALA A 56 -1.11 -3.21 6.57
N VAL A 57 -1.29 -2.17 5.76
CA VAL A 57 -2.52 -1.38 5.67
C VAL A 57 -3.71 -2.20 5.15
N TYR A 58 -3.48 -3.15 4.23
CA TYR A 58 -4.54 -4.04 3.74
C TYR A 58 -4.76 -5.26 4.62
N VAL A 59 -3.74 -5.76 5.33
CA VAL A 59 -3.86 -6.91 6.23
C VAL A 59 -4.56 -6.53 7.53
N GLU A 60 -4.31 -5.33 8.07
CA GLU A 60 -4.89 -4.87 9.34
C GLU A 60 -6.43 -4.93 9.40
N PRO A 61 -7.20 -4.37 8.45
CA PRO A 61 -8.66 -4.45 8.47
C PRO A 61 -9.16 -5.88 8.29
N LEU A 62 -8.50 -6.69 7.45
CA LEU A 62 -8.85 -8.11 7.31
C LEU A 62 -8.64 -8.88 8.62
N LEU A 63 -7.53 -8.65 9.31
CA LEU A 63 -7.25 -9.29 10.59
C LEU A 63 -8.27 -8.85 11.64
N ARG A 64 -8.62 -7.56 11.66
CA ARG A 64 -9.65 -7.01 12.55
C ARG A 64 -11.01 -7.64 12.31
N ASP A 65 -11.45 -7.68 11.06
CA ASP A 65 -12.74 -8.30 10.68
C ASP A 65 -12.75 -9.81 10.97
N HIS A 66 -11.60 -10.47 10.83
CA HIS A 66 -11.46 -11.88 11.20
C HIS A 66 -11.68 -12.10 12.69
N LEU A 67 -11.12 -11.23 13.53
CA LEU A 67 -11.22 -11.34 14.99
C LEU A 67 -12.60 -10.95 15.52
N ILE A 68 -13.29 -9.98 14.88
CA ILE A 68 -14.58 -9.48 15.36
C ILE A 68 -15.76 -10.29 14.81
N TYR A 69 -15.77 -10.53 13.49
CA TYR A 69 -16.94 -11.09 12.79
C TYR A 69 -16.71 -12.50 12.27
N GLY A 70 -15.45 -12.96 12.24
CA GLY A 70 -15.06 -14.13 11.49
C GLY A 70 -15.16 -13.86 9.99
N LEU A 71 -14.03 -13.79 9.30
CA LEU A 71 -14.01 -13.61 7.83
C LEU A 71 -14.64 -14.80 7.08
N GLY A 72 -14.88 -15.93 7.75
CA GLY A 72 -15.34 -17.18 7.17
C GLY A 72 -16.55 -17.03 6.24
N PRO A 73 -17.69 -16.48 6.70
CA PRO A 73 -18.87 -16.33 5.85
C PRO A 73 -18.65 -15.37 4.67
N THR A 74 -18.13 -14.17 4.92
CA THR A 74 -17.90 -13.15 3.89
C THR A 74 -16.90 -13.60 2.83
N ALA A 75 -15.75 -14.16 3.25
CA ALA A 75 -14.74 -14.68 2.34
C ALA A 75 -15.24 -15.91 1.58
N THR A 76 -16.06 -16.77 2.19
CA THR A 76 -16.69 -17.91 1.50
C THR A 76 -17.70 -17.45 0.45
N SER A 77 -18.54 -16.46 0.77
CA SER A 77 -19.47 -15.87 -0.19
C SER A 77 -18.74 -15.20 -1.36
N LEU A 78 -17.68 -14.42 -1.08
CA LEU A 78 -16.83 -13.83 -2.12
C LEU A 78 -16.15 -14.90 -2.98
N ALA A 79 -15.60 -15.94 -2.35
CA ALA A 79 -14.96 -17.03 -3.08
C ALA A 79 -15.98 -17.76 -3.96
N ALA A 80 -17.21 -17.99 -3.49
CA ALA A 80 -18.28 -18.57 -4.29
C ALA A 80 -18.66 -17.68 -5.49
N ILE A 81 -18.76 -16.36 -5.31
CA ILE A 81 -19.01 -15.40 -6.40
C ILE A 81 -17.88 -15.42 -7.43
N MET A 82 -16.62 -15.54 -6.98
CA MET A 82 -15.45 -15.64 -7.85
C MET A 82 -15.29 -17.01 -8.52
N GLY A 83 -16.18 -17.97 -8.26
CA GLY A 83 -16.11 -19.33 -8.83
C GLY A 83 -15.24 -20.32 -8.05
N TYR A 84 -14.84 -19.98 -6.82
CA TYR A 84 -13.98 -20.77 -5.91
C TYR A 84 -14.68 -21.10 -4.57
N PRO A 85 -15.83 -21.78 -4.56
CA PRO A 85 -16.71 -21.90 -3.39
C PRO A 85 -16.09 -22.52 -2.13
N HIS A 86 -15.01 -23.29 -2.25
CA HIS A 86 -14.33 -23.95 -1.12
C HIS A 86 -12.97 -23.32 -0.76
N GLN A 87 -12.63 -22.17 -1.34
CA GLN A 87 -11.31 -21.54 -1.16
C GLN A 87 -11.44 -20.08 -0.69
N PRO A 88 -11.89 -19.83 0.56
CA PRO A 88 -12.02 -18.47 1.12
C PRO A 88 -10.68 -17.73 1.24
N ALA A 89 -9.55 -18.44 1.14
CA ALA A 89 -8.22 -17.85 1.10
C ALA A 89 -7.97 -17.03 -0.18
N ILE A 90 -8.62 -17.34 -1.31
CA ILE A 90 -8.38 -16.65 -2.58
C ILE A 90 -8.74 -15.16 -2.50
N PRO A 91 -9.96 -14.77 -2.09
CA PRO A 91 -10.32 -13.35 -1.95
C PRO A 91 -9.38 -12.57 -1.01
N ILE A 92 -8.95 -13.22 0.08
CA ILE A 92 -8.01 -12.63 1.06
C ILE A 92 -6.67 -12.35 0.40
N VAL A 93 -6.08 -13.35 -0.26
CA VAL A 93 -4.79 -13.21 -0.95
C VAL A 93 -4.87 -12.17 -2.06
N LEU A 94 -5.94 -12.15 -2.84
CA LEU A 94 -6.14 -11.15 -3.90
C LEU A 94 -6.26 -9.73 -3.34
N THR A 95 -6.92 -9.56 -2.19
CA THR A 95 -7.04 -8.25 -1.53
C THR A 95 -5.66 -7.74 -1.06
N CYS A 96 -4.86 -8.60 -0.44
CA CYS A 96 -3.49 -8.27 -0.05
C CYS A 96 -2.59 -8.00 -1.27
N ALA A 97 -2.72 -8.82 -2.32
CA ALA A 97 -1.95 -8.66 -3.56
C ALA A 97 -2.30 -7.34 -4.25
N LEU A 98 -3.59 -6.97 -4.31
CA LEU A 98 -4.04 -5.69 -4.82
C LEU A 98 -3.39 -4.53 -4.05
N GLY A 99 -3.48 -4.52 -2.72
CA GLY A 99 -2.88 -3.46 -1.91
C GLY A 99 -1.38 -3.34 -2.11
N LEU A 100 -0.66 -4.48 -2.09
CA LEU A 100 0.79 -4.53 -2.31
C LEU A 100 1.19 -4.02 -3.70
N LEU A 101 0.55 -4.51 -4.76
CA LEU A 101 0.85 -4.09 -6.13
C LEU A 101 0.51 -2.62 -6.36
N LEU A 102 -0.55 -2.12 -5.74
CA LEU A 102 -0.96 -0.73 -5.86
C LEU A 102 0.07 0.22 -5.22
N GLY A 103 0.55 -0.10 -4.03
CA GLY A 103 1.63 0.66 -3.39
C GLY A 103 2.95 0.60 -4.16
N LEU A 104 3.30 -0.58 -4.68
CA LEU A 104 4.48 -0.76 -5.52
C LEU A 104 4.39 0.02 -6.83
N ALA A 105 3.23 0.04 -7.47
CA ALA A 105 2.99 0.81 -8.70
C ALA A 105 3.19 2.31 -8.44
N GLY A 106 2.66 2.82 -7.32
CA GLY A 106 2.90 4.20 -6.89
C GLY A 106 4.38 4.48 -6.69
N ALA A 107 5.08 3.64 -5.92
CA ALA A 107 6.51 3.79 -5.62
C ALA A 107 7.40 3.73 -6.86
N TRP A 108 7.07 2.84 -7.79
CA TRP A 108 7.73 2.73 -9.08
C TRP A 108 7.52 4.00 -9.91
N LEU A 109 6.27 4.48 -10.04
CA LEU A 109 5.95 5.68 -10.80
C LEU A 109 6.61 6.94 -10.22
N GLY A 110 6.56 7.10 -8.90
CA GLY A 110 7.24 8.20 -8.19
C GLY A 110 8.77 8.12 -8.28
N SER A 111 9.34 6.91 -8.33
CA SER A 111 10.77 6.74 -8.55
C SER A 111 11.17 7.07 -9.99
N ALA A 112 10.37 6.65 -10.97
CA ALA A 112 10.58 6.92 -12.39
C ALA A 112 10.45 8.40 -12.72
N SER A 113 9.51 9.12 -12.09
CA SER A 113 9.31 10.55 -12.31
C SER A 113 10.57 11.37 -12.03
N ARG A 114 11.39 10.96 -11.05
CA ARG A 114 12.66 11.63 -10.74
C ARG A 114 13.67 11.64 -11.89
N ALA A 115 13.66 10.61 -12.74
CA ALA A 115 14.55 10.56 -13.89
C ALA A 115 14.24 11.68 -14.91
N PHE A 116 12.99 12.18 -14.94
CA PHE A 116 12.60 13.30 -15.81
C PHE A 116 13.01 14.67 -15.25
N PHE A 117 13.19 14.78 -13.93
CA PHE A 117 13.56 16.03 -13.26
C PHE A 117 15.05 16.13 -12.90
N GLN A 118 15.81 15.05 -13.09
CA GLN A 118 17.27 15.14 -13.07
C GLN A 118 17.72 15.76 -14.38
N PRO A 119 18.33 16.97 -14.37
CA PRO A 119 18.91 17.51 -15.58
C PRO A 119 19.95 16.53 -16.11
N ALA A 120 19.94 16.29 -17.42
CA ALA A 120 20.96 15.52 -18.11
C ALA A 120 22.29 16.26 -18.00
N ILE A 121 22.98 16.11 -16.87
CA ILE A 121 24.38 16.49 -16.75
C ILE A 121 25.14 15.43 -17.54
N THR A 122 25.32 15.77 -18.83
CA THR A 122 26.36 15.33 -19.77
C THR A 122 27.34 14.32 -19.17
N ARG A 123 27.32 13.09 -19.69
CA ARG A 123 28.53 12.26 -19.75
C ARG A 123 29.55 12.89 -20.69
#